data_AF-A0A5C8LDU8-F1
#
_entry.id   AF-A0A5C8LDU8-F1
#
_cell.length_a   1.000
_cell.length_b   1.000
_cell.length_c   1.000
_cell.angle_alpha   90.00
_cell.angle_beta   90.00
_cell.angle_gamma   90.00
#
_symmetry.space_group_name_H-M   'P 1'
#
loop_
_entity.id
_entity.type
_entity.pdbx_description
1 polymer ?
#
loop_
_entity_poly.entity_id
_entity_poly.type
_entity_poly.pdbx_seq_one_letter_code
_entity_poly.pdbx_strand_id
1 'polypeptide(L)'
;MQQGTTIPLYTLSLGSHVTMVTAADTAGNSSIQSVTFQTTTSIASLKALVTRFTGSGWIDNGGISNSLQKKLDEGNLGAFINEVQAQSGKHVSTAAAKYLIRDAQAL
;
A
#
# COMPACT_ATOMS: atom_id res chain seq x y z
N MET A 1 23.68 -16.75 -5.43
CA MET A 1 22.27 -16.75 -4.98
C MET A 1 21.56 -15.63 -5.72
N GLN A 2 20.53 -15.91 -6.52
CA GLN A 2 19.72 -14.85 -7.14
C GLN A 2 18.69 -14.39 -6.11
N GLN A 3 18.72 -13.10 -5.77
CA GLN A 3 17.74 -12.52 -4.85
C GLN A 3 16.45 -12.23 -5.60
N GLY A 4 15.31 -12.51 -4.97
CA GLY A 4 14.00 -12.23 -5.56
C GLY A 4 13.71 -10.73 -5.68
N THR A 5 12.72 -10.38 -6.51
CA THR A 5 12.23 -9.00 -6.64
C THR A 5 11.49 -8.57 -5.38
N THR A 6 11.81 -7.39 -4.85
CA THR A 6 11.07 -6.80 -3.72
C THR A 6 9.73 -6.24 -4.20
N ILE A 7 8.64 -6.68 -3.58
CA ILE A 7 7.27 -6.22 -3.88
C ILE A 7 6.74 -5.42 -2.68
N PRO A 8 6.42 -4.13 -2.84
CA PRO A 8 5.79 -3.38 -1.75
C PRO A 8 4.35 -3.86 -1.53
N LEU A 9 4.04 -4.39 -0.33
CA LEU A 9 2.75 -5.06 -0.10
C LEU A 9 1.51 -4.17 -0.35
N TYR A 10 1.60 -2.86 -0.18
CA TYR A 10 0.48 -1.94 -0.45
C TYR A 10 0.06 -1.91 -1.93
N THR A 11 0.90 -2.40 -2.86
CA THR A 11 0.56 -2.48 -4.29
C THR A 11 -0.34 -3.67 -4.61
N LEU A 12 -0.44 -4.67 -3.72
CA LEU A 12 -1.32 -5.82 -3.87
C LEU A 12 -2.73 -5.48 -3.40
N SER A 13 -3.76 -6.14 -3.94
CA SER A 13 -5.13 -6.04 -3.40
C SER A 13 -5.16 -6.50 -1.95
N LEU A 14 -6.14 -6.02 -1.17
CA LEU A 14 -6.40 -6.59 0.15
C LEU A 14 -6.94 -8.03 0.01
N GLY A 15 -6.62 -8.89 0.96
CA GLY A 15 -7.05 -10.30 0.97
C GLY A 15 -5.91 -11.30 0.93
N SER A 16 -6.24 -12.54 0.57
CA SER A 16 -5.31 -13.68 0.56
C SER A 16 -4.48 -13.74 -0.73
N HIS A 17 -3.19 -14.01 -0.58
CA HIS A 17 -2.23 -14.17 -1.65
C HIS A 17 -1.40 -15.43 -1.44
N VAL A 18 -0.91 -16.00 -2.54
CA VAL A 18 -0.01 -17.15 -2.51
C VAL A 18 1.28 -16.78 -3.24
N THR A 19 2.41 -16.98 -2.59
CA THR A 19 3.73 -16.94 -3.22
C THR A 19 4.18 -18.37 -3.48
N MET A 20 4.56 -18.65 -4.73
CA MET A 20 5.04 -19.95 -5.15
C MET A 20 6.52 -19.86 -5.58
N VAL A 21 7.35 -20.73 -5.03
CA VAL A 21 8.78 -20.85 -5.33
C VAL A 21 9.01 -22.17 -6.03
N THR A 22 9.50 -22.12 -7.26
CA THR A 22 9.88 -23.30 -8.04
C THR A 22 11.40 -23.37 -8.13
N ALA A 23 11.96 -24.52 -7.76
CA ALA A 23 13.38 -24.81 -7.92
C ALA A 23 13.55 -26.05 -8.80
N ALA A 24 14.46 -25.98 -9.77
CA ALA A 24 14.82 -27.11 -10.60
C ALA A 24 16.32 -27.38 -10.54
N ASP A 25 16.73 -28.65 -10.59
CA ASP A 25 18.12 -29.06 -10.71
C ASP A 25 18.51 -29.33 -12.16
N THR A 26 19.82 -29.52 -12.41
CA THR A 26 20.36 -29.80 -13.75
C THR A 26 19.90 -31.16 -14.30
N ALA A 27 19.49 -32.10 -13.44
CA ALA A 27 18.97 -33.40 -13.85
C ALA A 27 17.48 -33.35 -14.27
N GLY A 28 16.83 -32.20 -14.13
CA GLY A 28 15.43 -31.98 -14.50
C GLY A 28 14.43 -32.22 -13.37
N ASN A 29 14.89 -32.47 -12.13
CA ASN A 29 13.99 -32.56 -10.99
C ASN A 29 13.52 -31.16 -10.63
N SER A 30 12.21 -30.99 -10.43
CA SER A 30 11.62 -29.72 -10.00
C SER A 30 10.82 -29.91 -8.71
N SER A 31 10.90 -28.93 -7.83
CA SER A 31 10.13 -28.86 -6.59
C SER A 31 9.46 -27.50 -6.48
N ILE A 32 8.26 -27.50 -5.92
CA ILE A 32 7.45 -26.30 -5.71
C ILE A 32 7.17 -26.18 -4.21
N GLN A 33 7.36 -24.98 -3.67
CA GLN A 33 6.93 -24.62 -2.33
C GLN A 33 6.04 -23.39 -2.38
N SER A 34 4.98 -23.39 -1.57
CA SER A 34 3.99 -22.31 -1.55
C SER A 34 3.81 -21.75 -0.14
N VAL A 35 3.68 -20.43 -0.04
CA VAL A 35 3.38 -19.71 1.19
C VAL A 35 2.16 -18.82 0.97
N THR A 36 1.17 -18.95 1.85
CA THR A 36 -0.02 -18.10 1.86
C THR A 36 0.18 -16.94 2.84
N PHE A 37 -0.22 -15.74 2.46
CA PHE A 37 -0.24 -14.57 3.33
C PHE A 37 -1.45 -13.69 3.05
N GLN A 38 -1.75 -12.76 3.96
CA GLN A 38 -2.85 -11.81 3.78
C GLN A 38 -2.33 -10.37 3.83
N THR A 39 -2.94 -9.53 3.02
CA THR A 39 -2.82 -8.08 3.08
C THR A 39 -4.10 -7.50 3.68
N THR A 40 -3.95 -6.78 4.78
CA THR A 40 -5.04 -6.10 5.49
C THR A 40 -4.72 -4.62 5.59
N THR A 41 -5.67 -3.83 6.09
CA THR A 41 -5.46 -2.42 6.36
C THR A 41 -6.05 -2.02 7.71
N SER A 42 -5.63 -0.86 8.19
CA SER A 42 -5.94 -0.28 9.50
C SER A 42 -5.67 1.23 9.45
N ILE A 43 -6.19 1.98 10.41
CA ILE A 43 -5.85 3.41 10.56
C ILE A 43 -4.32 3.59 10.69
N ALA A 44 -3.65 2.72 11.46
CA ALA A 44 -2.20 2.79 11.64
C ALA A 44 -1.43 2.57 10.33
N SER A 45 -1.84 1.59 9.50
CA SER A 45 -1.22 1.36 8.20
C SER A 45 -1.51 2.47 7.20
N LEU A 46 -2.71 3.07 7.21
CA LEU A 46 -3.02 4.27 6.42
C LEU A 46 -2.11 5.44 6.80
N LYS A 47 -1.91 5.70 8.10
CA LYS A 47 -0.98 6.74 8.56
C LYS A 47 0.45 6.49 8.10
N ALA A 48 0.89 5.23 8.16
CA ALA A 48 2.21 4.82 7.66
C ALA A 48 2.32 5.03 6.15
N LEU A 49 1.26 4.77 5.37
CA LEU A 49 1.23 5.05 3.93
C LEU A 49 1.28 6.55 3.64
N VAL A 50 0.55 7.39 4.37
CA VAL A 50 0.63 8.85 4.21
C VAL A 50 2.07 9.34 4.47
N THR A 51 2.70 8.87 5.54
CA THR A 51 4.10 9.21 5.85
C THR A 51 5.05 8.73 4.75
N ARG A 52 4.89 7.48 4.30
CA ARG A 52 5.70 6.91 3.22
C ARG A 52 5.57 7.69 1.92
N PHE A 53 4.35 8.01 1.50
CA PHE A 53 4.09 8.74 0.26
C PHE A 53 4.56 10.19 0.35
N THR A 54 4.56 10.79 1.55
CA THR A 54 5.19 12.09 1.77
C THR A 54 6.71 11.98 1.58
N GLY A 55 7.36 10.99 2.20
CA GLY A 55 8.80 10.76 2.07
C GLY A 55 9.26 10.41 0.65
N SER A 56 8.38 9.84 -0.18
CA SER A 56 8.65 9.56 -1.59
C SER A 56 8.25 10.69 -2.56
N GLY A 57 7.76 11.82 -2.06
CA GLY A 57 7.27 12.94 -2.87
C GLY A 57 5.96 12.65 -3.63
N TRP A 58 5.28 11.55 -3.32
CA TRP A 58 3.94 11.26 -3.87
C TRP A 58 2.85 12.07 -3.17
N ILE A 59 3.15 12.58 -1.98
CA ILE A 59 2.43 13.68 -1.34
C ILE A 59 3.44 14.80 -1.17
N ASP A 60 3.37 15.84 -1.99
CA ASP A 60 4.43 16.87 -2.08
C ASP A 60 4.20 18.06 -1.13
N ASN A 61 3.00 18.15 -0.55
CA ASN A 61 2.61 19.25 0.31
C ASN A 61 2.50 18.79 1.78
N GLY A 62 3.37 19.32 2.64
CA GLY A 62 3.39 18.99 4.07
C GLY A 62 2.10 19.38 4.82
N GLY A 63 1.42 20.44 4.39
CA GLY A 63 0.11 20.82 4.94
C GLY A 63 -0.97 19.79 4.63
N ILE A 64 -1.00 19.27 3.40
CA ILE A 64 -1.91 18.18 3.00
C ILE A 64 -1.57 16.90 3.77
N SER A 65 -0.29 16.54 3.87
CA SER A 65 0.14 15.37 4.66
C SER A 65 -0.34 15.45 6.11
N ASN A 66 -0.13 16.59 6.79
CA ASN A 66 -0.58 16.81 8.16
C ASN A 66 -2.12 16.76 8.30
N SER A 67 -2.83 17.35 7.35
CA SER A 67 -4.30 17.35 7.30
C SER A 67 -4.87 15.93 7.17
N LEU A 68 -4.27 15.10 6.32
CA LEU A 68 -4.62 13.70 6.14
C LEU A 68 -4.34 12.86 7.41
N GLN A 69 -3.17 13.05 8.04
CA GLN A 69 -2.83 12.38 9.30
C GLN A 69 -3.84 12.71 10.40
N LYS A 70 -4.21 14.00 10.53
CA LYS A 70 -5.19 14.44 11.53
C LYS A 70 -6.57 13.80 11.35
N LYS A 71 -7.03 13.68 10.10
CA LYS A 71 -8.33 13.03 9.80
C LYS A 71 -8.31 11.54 10.17
N LEU A 72 -7.17 10.87 9.97
CA LEU A 72 -6.98 9.49 10.41
C LEU A 72 -6.96 9.38 11.94
N ASP A 73 -6.33 10.32 12.64
CA ASP A 73 -6.34 10.38 14.12
C ASP A 73 -7.76 10.59 14.69
N GLU A 74 -8.58 11.38 14.00
CA GLU A 74 -9.98 11.61 14.34
C GLU A 74 -10.91 10.45 13.92
N GLY A 75 -10.40 9.43 13.21
CA GLY A 75 -11.21 8.34 12.64
C GLY A 75 -12.18 8.79 11.54
N ASN A 76 -12.00 10.00 10.98
CA ASN A 76 -12.91 10.57 9.99
C ASN A 76 -12.54 10.13 8.57
N LEU A 77 -12.84 8.87 8.25
CA LEU A 77 -12.53 8.25 6.96
C LEU A 77 -13.21 8.95 5.77
N GLY A 78 -14.43 9.44 5.94
CA GLY A 78 -15.14 10.17 4.89
C GLY A 78 -14.42 11.46 4.51
N ALA A 79 -14.01 12.26 5.49
CA ALA A 79 -13.24 13.48 5.24
C ALA A 79 -11.85 13.16 4.65
N PHE A 80 -11.21 12.09 5.10
CA PHE A 80 -9.93 11.63 4.56
C PHE A 80 -10.06 11.29 3.07
N ILE A 81 -11.04 10.47 2.70
CA ILE A 81 -11.28 10.08 1.30
C ILE A 81 -11.56 11.31 0.44
N ASN A 82 -12.43 12.22 0.90
CA ASN A 82 -12.78 13.43 0.15
C ASN A 82 -11.55 14.32 -0.11
N GLU A 83 -10.68 14.51 0.87
CA GLU A 83 -9.45 15.29 0.67
C GLU A 83 -8.49 14.59 -0.28
N VAL A 84 -8.27 13.28 -0.13
CA VAL A 84 -7.42 12.51 -1.04
C VAL A 84 -7.93 12.62 -2.48
N GLN A 85 -9.24 12.50 -2.71
CA GLN A 85 -9.86 12.69 -4.01
C GLN A 85 -9.64 14.10 -4.56
N ALA A 86 -9.87 15.13 -3.73
CA ALA A 86 -9.73 16.53 -4.13
C ALA A 86 -8.29 16.93 -4.48
N GLN A 87 -7.30 16.27 -3.85
CA GLN A 87 -5.87 16.53 -4.03
C GLN A 87 -5.19 15.58 -5.02
N SER A 88 -5.89 14.55 -5.49
CA SER A 88 -5.40 13.61 -6.50
C SER A 88 -5.00 14.35 -7.78
N GLY A 89 -3.78 14.11 -8.25
CA GLY A 89 -3.19 14.79 -9.41
C GLY A 89 -2.72 16.23 -9.15
N LYS A 90 -2.87 16.77 -7.94
CA LYS A 90 -2.39 18.11 -7.56
C LYS A 90 -1.22 18.03 -6.58
N HIS A 91 -1.51 17.56 -5.37
CA HIS A 91 -0.54 17.41 -4.28
C HIS A 91 -0.41 15.97 -3.81
N VAL A 92 -1.31 15.09 -4.26
CA VAL A 92 -1.26 13.65 -4.05
C VAL A 92 -1.21 12.99 -5.42
N SER A 93 -0.21 12.17 -5.69
CA SER A 93 -0.12 11.45 -6.95
C SER A 93 -1.34 10.55 -7.14
N THR A 94 -1.79 10.36 -8.38
CA THR A 94 -2.94 9.49 -8.68
C THR A 94 -2.73 8.06 -8.16
N ALA A 95 -1.48 7.58 -8.17
CA ALA A 95 -1.12 6.28 -7.60
C ALA A 95 -1.30 6.25 -6.08
N ALA A 96 -0.79 7.24 -5.35
CA ALA A 96 -0.99 7.35 -3.90
C ALA A 96 -2.49 7.42 -3.57
N ALA A 97 -3.23 8.28 -4.26
CA ALA A 97 -4.66 8.46 -4.04
C ALA A 97 -5.42 7.14 -4.20
N LYS A 98 -5.13 6.38 -5.26
CA LYS A 98 -5.72 5.05 -5.48
C LYS A 98 -5.50 4.11 -4.31
N TYR A 99 -4.27 4.01 -3.79
CA TYR A 99 -3.96 3.12 -2.67
C TYR A 99 -4.61 3.58 -1.36
N LEU A 100 -4.53 4.88 -1.06
CA LEU A 100 -5.10 5.44 0.17
C LEU A 100 -6.63 5.30 0.21
N ILE A 101 -7.31 5.56 -0.92
CA ILE A 101 -8.77 5.43 -1.00
C ILE A 101 -9.19 3.97 -0.88
N ARG A 102 -8.52 3.05 -1.60
CA ARG A 102 -8.81 1.60 -1.50
C ARG A 102 -8.76 1.13 -0.05
N ASP A 103 -7.70 1.50 0.66
CA ASP A 103 -7.48 1.06 2.04
C ASP A 103 -8.49 1.72 2.99
N ALA A 104 -8.77 3.01 2.84
CA ALA A 104 -9.74 3.71 3.66
C ALA A 104 -11.18 3.20 3.47
N GLN A 105 -11.55 2.75 2.28
CA GLN A 105 -12.87 2.18 2.00
C GLN A 105 -13.07 0.76 2.56
N ALA A 106 -11.99 0.08 2.94
CA ALA A 106 -12.02 -1.27 3.49
C ALA A 106 -12.05 -1.29 5.04
N LEU A 107 -12.09 -0.11 5.68
CA LEU A 107 -12.24 0.10 7.11
C LEU A 107 -13.67 0.52 7.44
#